data_AF-A0A1M5SFL3-F1
#
_entry.id   AF-A0A1M5SFL3-F1
#
_cell.length_a   1.000
_cell.length_b   1.000
_cell.length_c   1.000
_cell.angle_alpha   90.00
_cell.angle_beta   90.00
_cell.angle_gamma   90.00
#
_symmetry.space_group_name_H-M   'P 1'
#
loop_
_entity.id
_entity.type
_entity.pdbx_description
1 polymer ?
#
loop_
_entity_poly.entity_id
_entity_poly.type
_entity_poly.pdbx_seq_one_letter_code
_entity_poly.pdbx_strand_id
1 'polypeptide(L)'
;MRIKKLGATVIGLDFSEESIRIVKERNSDVEFVIEDMLKDYSYLGKFDVCAVIAELVHLPNEKLSTAFDQLYKVLNDDGFLFIAVRDGLGKSEKSSYTTIEGENYDREFYLHTLEE
;
A
#
# COMPACT_ATOMS: atom_id res chain seq x y z
N MET A 1 -2.82 -14.83 -6.97
CA MET A 1 -1.83 -13.79 -6.61
C MET A 1 -0.43 -14.41 -6.63
N ARG A 2 0.64 -13.70 -7.02
CA ARG A 2 1.99 -14.32 -7.14
C ARG A 2 2.50 -14.91 -5.82
N ILE A 3 2.38 -14.16 -4.72
CA ILE A 3 2.80 -14.61 -3.38
C ILE A 3 2.01 -15.84 -2.91
N LYS A 4 0.69 -15.88 -3.15
CA LYS A 4 -0.12 -17.09 -2.91
C LYS A 4 0.35 -18.31 -3.68
N LYS A 5 0.76 -18.15 -4.95
CA LYS A 5 1.29 -19.27 -5.75
C LYS A 5 2.59 -19.86 -5.19
N LEU A 6 3.27 -19.13 -4.31
CA LEU A 6 4.45 -19.60 -3.57
C LEU A 6 4.11 -20.28 -2.25
N GLY A 7 2.82 -20.46 -1.93
CA GLY A 7 2.34 -21.18 -0.74
C GLY A 7 1.92 -20.30 0.44
N ALA A 8 1.97 -18.98 0.31
CA ALA A 8 1.54 -18.06 1.36
C ALA A 8 0.01 -17.93 1.44
N THR A 9 -0.50 -17.79 2.67
CA THR A 9 -1.84 -17.25 2.94
C THR A 9 -1.77 -15.74 2.85
N VAL A 10 -2.68 -15.11 2.10
CA VAL A 10 -2.60 -13.67 1.80
C VAL A 10 -3.95 -13.00 2.00
N ILE A 11 -3.91 -11.82 2.61
CA ILE A 11 -4.98 -10.82 2.62
C ILE A 11 -4.45 -9.59 1.87
N GLY A 12 -5.24 -9.04 0.94
CA GLY A 12 -4.94 -7.78 0.29
C GLY A 12 -5.77 -6.64 0.89
N LEU A 13 -5.16 -5.46 1.00
CA LEU A 13 -5.78 -4.24 1.50
C LEU A 13 -5.55 -3.14 0.47
N ASP A 14 -6.59 -2.41 0.10
CA ASP A 14 -6.51 -1.23 -0.76
C ASP A 14 -7.70 -0.31 -0.44
N PHE A 15 -7.51 1.01 -0.49
CA PHE A 15 -8.58 1.97 -0.27
C PHE A 15 -9.57 2.02 -1.46
N SER A 16 -9.11 1.70 -2.67
CA SER A 16 -9.87 1.79 -3.90
C SER A 16 -10.77 0.57 -4.11
N GLU A 17 -12.09 0.80 -4.00
CA GLU A 17 -13.10 -0.23 -4.29
C GLU A 17 -12.93 -0.83 -5.69
N GLU A 18 -12.54 0.00 -6.67
CA GLU A 18 -12.35 -0.42 -8.05
C GLU A 18 -11.11 -1.31 -8.21
N SER A 19 -10.01 -0.98 -7.53
CA SER A 19 -8.81 -1.83 -7.47
C SER A 19 -9.18 -3.21 -6.89
N ILE A 20 -9.94 -3.22 -5.79
CA ILE A 20 -10.42 -4.45 -5.16
C ILE A 20 -11.38 -5.23 -6.08
N ARG A 21 -12.27 -4.56 -6.81
CA ARG A 21 -13.17 -5.19 -7.78
C ARG A 21 -12.36 -5.90 -8.88
N ILE A 22 -11.41 -5.21 -9.50
CA ILE A 22 -10.58 -5.74 -10.58
C ILE A 22 -9.71 -6.91 -10.10
N VAL A 23 -9.10 -6.83 -8.92
CA VAL A 23 -8.20 -7.88 -8.44
C VAL A 23 -8.95 -9.17 -8.06
N LYS A 24 -10.19 -9.05 -7.56
CA LYS A 24 -11.06 -10.18 -7.23
C LYS A 24 -11.46 -10.99 -8.46
N GLU A 25 -11.61 -10.37 -9.64
CA GLU A 25 -11.88 -11.09 -10.90
C GLU A 25 -10.79 -12.12 -11.24
N ARG A 26 -9.55 -11.89 -10.81
CA ARG A 26 -8.38 -12.74 -11.13
C ARG A 26 -7.88 -13.57 -9.95
N ASN A 27 -8.39 -13.32 -8.75
CA ASN A 27 -7.91 -13.88 -7.48
C ASN A 27 -9.08 -14.08 -6.50
N SER A 28 -10.17 -14.71 -6.97
CA SER A 28 -11.42 -14.85 -6.21
C SER A 28 -11.30 -15.69 -4.93
N ASP A 29 -10.20 -16.42 -4.79
CA ASP A 29 -9.85 -17.27 -3.66
C ASP A 29 -8.92 -16.58 -2.63
N VAL A 30 -8.61 -15.30 -2.83
CA VAL A 30 -7.84 -14.46 -1.91
C VAL A 30 -8.78 -13.48 -1.25
N GLU A 31 -8.61 -13.27 0.06
CA GLU A 31 -9.36 -12.26 0.79
C GLU A 31 -8.81 -10.87 0.46
N PHE A 32 -9.71 -9.95 0.15
CA PHE A 32 -9.37 -8.55 -0.10
C PHE A 32 -10.36 -7.64 0.62
N VAL A 33 -9.82 -6.69 1.38
CA VAL A 33 -10.57 -5.70 2.14
C VAL A 33 -10.38 -4.31 1.57
N ILE A 34 -11.46 -3.53 1.61
CA ILE A 34 -11.44 -2.11 1.26
C ILE A 34 -11.15 -1.36 2.56
N GLU A 35 -9.97 -0.77 2.68
CA GLU A 35 -9.56 -0.10 3.91
C GLU A 35 -8.51 0.97 3.64
N ASP A 36 -8.46 1.97 4.52
CA ASP A 36 -7.45 3.03 4.50
C ASP A 36 -6.28 2.64 5.40
N MET A 37 -5.05 2.63 4.88
CA MET A 37 -3.85 2.25 5.65
C MET A 37 -3.53 3.18 6.83
N LEU A 38 -4.18 4.34 6.90
CA LEU A 38 -4.06 5.27 8.03
C LEU A 38 -5.05 4.98 9.15
N LYS A 39 -5.99 4.05 8.94
CA LYS A 39 -6.96 3.60 9.94
C LYS A 39 -6.53 2.30 10.60
N ASP A 40 -7.17 1.97 11.71
CA ASP A 40 -6.88 0.72 12.41
C ASP A 40 -7.48 -0.49 11.68
N TYR A 41 -6.60 -1.34 11.14
CA TYR A 41 -6.95 -2.61 10.50
C TYR A 41 -6.42 -3.82 11.29
N SER A 42 -6.19 -3.67 12.60
CA SER A 42 -5.74 -4.76 13.47
C SER A 42 -6.75 -5.91 13.61
N TYR A 43 -8.01 -5.70 13.22
CA TYR A 43 -9.02 -6.75 13.14
C TYR A 43 -8.66 -7.86 12.13
N LEU A 44 -7.75 -7.58 11.18
CA LEU A 44 -7.24 -8.57 10.22
C LEU A 44 -6.29 -9.59 10.88
N GLY A 45 -5.84 -9.34 12.11
CA GLY A 45 -4.92 -10.20 12.85
C GLY A 45 -3.46 -9.81 12.64
N LYS A 46 -2.58 -10.79 12.86
CA LYS A 46 -1.13 -10.62 12.77
C LYS A 46 -0.55 -11.34 11.54
N PHE A 47 0.49 -10.74 10.96
CA PHE A 47 1.15 -11.22 9.75
C PHE A 47 2.65 -11.42 9.99
N ASP A 48 3.20 -12.48 9.38
CA ASP A 48 4.64 -12.73 9.34
C ASP A 48 5.35 -11.77 8.37
N VAL A 49 4.63 -11.27 7.36
CA VAL A 49 5.14 -10.35 6.36
C VAL A 49 4.09 -9.31 5.99
N CYS A 50 4.46 -8.03 6.03
CA CYS A 50 3.70 -6.95 5.40
C CYS A 50 4.49 -6.43 4.19
N ALA A 51 3.87 -6.40 3.01
CA ALA A 51 4.49 -5.91 1.77
C ALA A 51 3.76 -4.67 1.26
N VAL A 52 4.46 -3.52 1.26
CA VAL A 52 3.93 -2.20 0.91
C VAL A 52 4.67 -1.71 -0.34
N ILE A 53 4.08 -1.94 -1.51
CA ILE A 53 4.76 -1.73 -2.80
C ILE A 53 4.03 -0.64 -3.57
N ALA A 54 4.70 0.48 -3.81
CA ALA A 54 4.14 1.64 -4.50
C ALA A 54 2.87 2.22 -3.85
N GLU A 55 2.70 1.99 -2.54
CA GLU A 55 1.57 2.50 -1.76
C GLU A 55 1.92 3.83 -1.08
N LEU A 56 3.10 3.92 -0.45
CA LEU A 56 3.50 5.12 0.30
C LEU A 56 3.62 6.37 -0.57
N VAL A 57 3.78 6.24 -1.90
CA VAL A 57 3.77 7.38 -2.82
C VAL A 57 2.46 8.19 -2.74
N HIS A 58 1.38 7.65 -2.19
CA HIS A 58 0.13 8.37 -1.99
C HIS A 58 0.08 9.17 -0.68
N LEU A 59 1.13 9.10 0.15
CA LEU A 59 1.17 9.71 1.47
C LEU A 59 2.27 10.78 1.54
N PRO A 60 1.96 11.99 2.02
CA PRO A 60 2.99 12.93 2.42
C PRO A 60 3.68 12.45 3.72
N ASN A 61 4.88 12.96 3.98
CA ASN A 61 5.76 12.51 5.06
C ASN A 61 5.09 12.55 6.45
N GLU A 62 4.28 13.58 6.73
CA GLU A 62 3.57 13.71 8.01
C GLU A 62 2.58 12.58 8.30
N LYS A 63 2.22 11.76 7.31
CA LYS A 63 1.34 10.61 7.48
C LYS A 63 2.10 9.28 7.60
N LEU A 64 3.41 9.24 7.33
CA LEU A 64 4.19 8.00 7.37
C LEU A 64 4.24 7.40 8.77
N SER A 65 4.40 8.22 9.82
CA SER A 65 4.37 7.73 11.20
C SER A 65 3.08 6.97 11.50
N THR A 66 1.93 7.52 11.12
CA THR A 66 0.63 6.86 11.31
C THR A 66 0.55 5.55 10.53
N ALA A 67 1.00 5.54 9.27
CA ALA A 67 1.01 4.33 8.46
C ALA A 67 1.91 3.23 9.08
N PHE A 68 3.10 3.59 9.55
CA PHE A 68 4.00 2.66 10.23
C PHE A 68 3.43 2.16 11.56
N ASP A 69 2.74 3.00 12.32
CA ASP A 69 2.05 2.58 13.53
C ASP A 69 0.96 1.54 13.24
N GLN A 70 0.16 1.72 12.17
CA GLN A 70 -0.85 0.72 11.80
C GLN A 70 -0.22 -0.58 11.28
N LEU A 71 0.88 -0.49 10.51
CA LEU A 71 1.63 -1.68 10.06
C LEU A 71 2.21 -2.44 11.25
N TYR A 72 2.79 -1.74 12.23
CA TYR A 72 3.33 -2.34 13.44
C TYR A 72 2.26 -3.09 14.26
N LYS A 73 1.04 -2.56 14.33
CA LYS A 73 -0.07 -3.24 15.02
C LYS A 73 -0.40 -4.61 14.42
N VAL A 74 -0.16 -4.82 13.13
CA VAL A 74 -0.48 -6.08 12.45
C VAL A 74 0.74 -6.95 12.17
N LEU A 75 1.96 -6.46 12.36
CA LEU A 75 3.16 -7.27 12.20
C LEU A 75 3.40 -8.13 13.45
N ASN A 76 3.83 -9.38 13.25
CA ASN A 76 4.38 -10.20 14.33
C ASN A 76 5.71 -9.62 14.83
N ASP A 77 6.11 -9.93 16.06
CA ASP A 77 7.36 -9.42 16.67
C ASP A 77 8.61 -9.83 15.86
N ASP A 78 8.60 -11.05 15.30
CA ASP A 78 9.64 -11.57 14.39
C ASP A 78 9.28 -11.40 12.90
N GLY A 79 8.27 -10.59 12.60
CA GLY A 79 7.76 -10.37 11.25
C GLY A 79 8.65 -9.45 10.42
N PHE A 80 8.48 -9.51 9.09
CA PHE A 80 9.23 -8.69 8.14
C PHE A 80 8.34 -7.66 7.46
N LEU A 81 8.78 -6.40 7.47
CA LEU A 81 8.19 -5.33 6.68
C LEU A 81 9.02 -5.11 5.41
N PHE A 82 8.41 -5.33 4.25
CA PHE A 82 9.00 -5.02 2.95
C PHE A 82 8.32 -3.79 2.34
N ILE A 83 9.10 -2.77 2.05
CA ILE A 83 8.61 -1.52 1.46
C ILE A 83 9.40 -1.19 0.21
N ALA A 84 8.69 -0.82 -0.85
CA ALA A 84 9.28 -0.27 -2.06
C ALA A 84 8.73 1.14 -2.31
N VAL A 85 9.61 2.13 -2.18
CA VAL A 85 9.32 3.55 -2.43
C VAL A 85 10.07 4.08 -3.64
N ARG A 86 9.69 5.27 -4.10
CA ARG A 86 10.47 6.03 -5.07
C ARG A 86 11.37 7.00 -4.32
N ASP A 87 12.69 6.82 -4.47
CA ASP A 87 13.68 7.69 -3.84
C ASP A 87 13.54 9.17 -4.25
N GLY A 88 13.63 10.05 -3.26
CA GLY A 88 13.56 11.51 -3.39
C GLY A 88 12.79 12.15 -2.25
N LEU A 89 12.50 13.45 -2.36
CA LEU A 89 11.82 14.21 -1.30
C LEU A 89 10.57 14.90 -1.85
N GLY A 90 9.49 14.87 -1.07
CA GLY A 90 8.28 15.65 -1.30
C GLY A 90 7.46 15.22 -2.51
N LYS A 91 6.46 16.02 -2.87
CA LYS A 91 5.55 15.74 -4.00
C LYS A 91 6.30 15.90 -5.33
N SER A 92 6.24 14.87 -6.17
CA SER A 92 6.83 14.87 -7.51
C SER A 92 5.87 15.53 -8.51
N GLU A 93 6.11 16.79 -8.86
CA GLU A 93 5.35 17.51 -9.90
C GLU A 93 5.19 16.67 -11.18
N LYS A 94 6.29 16.09 -11.68
CA LYS A 94 6.31 15.29 -12.90
C LYS A 94 5.44 14.02 -12.79
N SER A 95 5.42 13.40 -11.61
CA SER A 95 4.65 12.18 -11.41
C SER A 95 3.20 12.49 -11.08
N SER A 96 2.93 13.60 -10.38
CA SER A 96 1.62 14.04 -9.94
C SER A 96 0.77 14.58 -11.07
N TYR A 97 1.37 15.38 -11.96
CA TYR A 97 0.68 15.99 -13.09
C TYR A 97 0.92 15.18 -14.36
N THR A 98 -0.11 14.47 -14.82
CA THR A 98 -0.02 13.67 -16.04
C THR A 98 -1.32 13.72 -16.83
N THR A 99 -1.21 13.60 -18.16
CA THR A 99 -2.36 13.42 -19.04
C THR A 99 -2.47 11.95 -19.42
N ILE A 100 -3.61 11.32 -19.14
CA ILE A 100 -3.91 9.94 -19.54
C ILE A 100 -5.17 10.00 -20.38
N GLU A 101 -5.10 9.50 -21.62
CA GLU A 101 -6.23 9.46 -22.56
C GLU A 101 -6.93 10.83 -22.78
N GLY A 102 -6.16 11.93 -22.68
CA GLY A 102 -6.66 13.30 -22.86
C GLY A 102 -7.22 13.94 -21.59
N GLU A 103 -7.30 13.21 -20.48
CA GLU A 103 -7.70 13.72 -19.18
C GLU A 103 -6.48 14.10 -18.34
N ASN A 104 -6.56 15.26 -17.67
CA ASN A 104 -5.51 15.73 -16.78
C ASN A 104 -5.75 15.23 -15.36
N TYR A 105 -4.73 14.61 -14.79
CA TYR A 105 -4.73 14.09 -13.43
C TYR A 105 -3.76 14.90 -12.58
N ASP A 106 -4.21 15.27 -11.38
CA ASP A 106 -3.37 15.65 -10.24
C ASP A 106 -3.48 14.53 -9.22
N ARG A 107 -2.47 13.65 -9.19
CA ARG A 107 -2.40 12.56 -8.22
C ARG A 107 -1.37 12.87 -7.15
N GLU A 108 -1.68 12.47 -5.93
CA GLU A 108 -0.71 12.45 -4.84
C GLU A 108 0.39 11.43 -5.18
N PHE A 109 1.60 11.94 -5.45
CA PHE A 109 2.80 11.14 -5.74
C PHE A 109 4.00 11.74 -5.02
N TYR A 110 4.27 11.24 -3.83
CA TYR A 110 5.39 11.60 -2.98
C TYR A 110 6.58 10.68 -3.22
N LEU A 111 7.75 11.28 -3.08
CA LEU A 111 9.03 10.59 -3.07
C LEU A 111 9.48 10.46 -1.62
N HIS A 112 10.10 9.33 -1.30
CA HIS A 112 10.54 9.02 0.05
C HIS A 112 11.98 8.53 0.09
N THR A 113 12.69 8.86 1.16
CA THR A 113 14.05 8.38 1.42
C THR A 113 14.08 7.41 2.60
N LEU A 114 15.23 6.77 2.83
CA LEU A 114 15.44 5.92 4.02
C LEU A 114 15.57 6.72 5.32
N GLU A 115 15.72 8.04 5.25
CA GLU A 115 15.97 8.92 6.40
C GLU A 115 14.66 9.49 7.00
N GLU A 116 13.53 9.26 6.34
CA GLU A 116 12.18 9.65 6.77
C GLU A 116 11.55 8.59 7.70
#